data_AF-A0A843KNP8-F1
#
_entry.id   AF-A0A843KNP8-F1
#
_cell.length_a   1.000
_cell.length_b   1.000
_cell.length_c   1.000
_cell.angle_alpha   90.00
_cell.angle_beta   90.00
_cell.angle_gamma   90.00
#
_symmetry.space_group_name_H-M   'P 1'
#
loop_
_entity.id
_entity.type
_entity.pdbx_description
1 polymer ?
#
loop_
_entity_poly.entity_id
_entity_poly.type
_entity_poly.pdbx_seq_one_letter_code
_entity_poly.pdbx_strand_id
1 'polypeptide(L)' 'MDYPAGRQDLVARAKENGAPESVIDVIEQFGDRTYRSAAEVSEEFGKIR' A
#
# COMPACT_ATOMS: atom_id res chain seq x y z
N MET A 1 -3.00 -14.38 -3.19
CA MET A 1 -2.04 -13.30 -2.87
C MET A 1 -1.47 -12.92 -4.21
N ASP A 2 -2.20 -12.06 -4.91
CA ASP A 2 -1.99 -11.81 -6.33
C ASP A 2 -1.19 -10.53 -6.46
N TYR A 3 0.11 -10.72 -6.28
CA TYR A 3 1.09 -9.75 -6.73
C TYR A 3 1.36 -9.99 -8.21
N PRO A 4 1.59 -8.93 -8.99
CA PRO A 4 1.84 -7.56 -8.56
C PRO A 4 0.54 -6.75 -8.36
N ALA A 5 0.51 -5.87 -7.36
CA ALA A 5 -0.64 -5.03 -7.01
C ALA A 5 -0.30 -3.55 -7.23
N GLY A 6 -1.22 -2.81 -7.84
CA GLY A 6 -1.08 -1.36 -8.01
C GLY A 6 -1.41 -0.61 -6.72
N ARG A 7 -1.13 0.70 -6.69
CA ARG A 7 -1.50 1.57 -5.56
C ARG A 7 -2.98 1.45 -5.20
N GLN A 8 -3.86 1.41 -6.21
CA GLN A 8 -5.30 1.28 -5.98
C GLN A 8 -5.69 -0.05 -5.34
N ASP A 9 -5.06 -1.15 -5.74
CA ASP A 9 -5.29 -2.47 -5.14
C ASP A 9 -4.82 -2.50 -3.67
N LEU A 10 -3.72 -1.81 -3.36
CA LEU A 10 -3.25 -1.66 -1.98
C LEU A 10 -4.23 -0.86 -1.13
N VAL A 11 -4.77 0.24 -1.67
CA VAL A 11 -5.80 1.03 -0.99
C VAL A 11 -7.07 0.20 -0.78
N ALA A 12 -7.53 -0.54 -1.79
CA ALA A 12 -8.68 -1.42 -1.68
C ALA A 12 -8.45 -2.48 -0.59
N ARG A 13 -7.29 -3.13 -0.60
CA ARG A 13 -6.95 -4.15 0.39
C ARG A 13 -6.77 -3.59 1.80
N ALA A 14 -6.19 -2.40 1.92
CA ALA A 14 -6.07 -1.69 3.19
C ALA A 14 -7.46 -1.36 3.75
N LYS A 15 -8.36 -0.85 2.92
CA LYS A 15 -9.77 -0.59 3.28
C LYS A 15 -10.51 -1.87 3.68
N GLU A 16 -10.36 -2.95 2.92
CA GLU A 16 -10.95 -4.26 3.24
C GLU A 16 -10.47 -4.82 4.58
N ASN A 17 -9.20 -4.61 4.91
CA ASN A 17 -8.62 -5.02 6.19
C ASN A 17 -8.95 -4.05 7.35
N GLY A 18 -9.71 -2.98 7.12
CA GLY A 18 -10.02 -1.97 8.14
C GLY A 18 -8.82 -1.11 8.54
N ALA A 19 -7.88 -0.88 7.62
CA ALA A 19 -6.73 -0.04 7.89
C ALA A 19 -7.15 1.42 8.18
N PRO A 20 -6.44 2.11 9.09
CA PRO A 20 -6.68 3.52 9.36
C PRO A 20 -6.51 4.39 8.11
N GLU A 21 -7.20 5.53 8.09
CA GLU A 21 -7.08 6.53 7.01
C GLU A 21 -5.63 6.98 6.81
N SER A 22 -4.86 7.13 7.89
CA SER A 22 -3.43 7.47 7.82
C SER A 22 -2.61 6.46 7.01
N VAL A 23 -3.01 5.18 6.99
CA VAL A 23 -2.35 4.16 6.16
C VAL A 23 -2.73 4.35 4.70
N ILE A 24 -4.00 4.64 4.43
CA ILE A 24 -4.51 4.90 3.08
C ILE A 24 -3.82 6.16 2.50
N ASP A 25 -3.72 7.24 3.28
CA ASP A 25 -3.08 8.49 2.86
C ASP A 25 -1.60 8.30 2.52
N VAL A 26 -0.89 7.45 3.25
CA VAL A 26 0.52 7.11 2.95
C VAL A 26 0.60 6.28 1.68
N ILE A 27 -0.30 5.30 1.49
CA ILE A 27 -0.37 4.53 0.24
C ILE A 27 -0.77 5.43 -0.94
N GLU A 28 -1.61 6.45 -0.75
CA GLU A 28 -1.94 7.42 -1.80
C GLU A 28 -0.74 8.29 -2.21
N GLN A 29 0.16 8.58 -1.26
CA GLN A 29 1.44 9.24 -1.51
C GLN A 29 2.46 8.33 -2.21
N PHE A 30 2.22 7.02 -2.28
CA PHE A 30 3.11 6.12 -3.00
C PHE A 30 3.16 6.49 -4.49
N GLY A 31 4.37 6.45 -5.03
CA GLY A 31 4.59 6.59 -6.47
C GLY A 31 3.78 5.56 -7.24
N ASP A 32 3.43 5.89 -8.48
CA ASP A 32 2.69 4.98 -9.38
C ASP A 32 3.62 3.85 -9.85
N ARG A 33 3.85 2.89 -8.96
CA ARG A 33 4.69 1.70 -9.16
C ARG A 33 3.92 0.47 -8.72
N THR A 34 4.21 -0.65 -9.35
CA THR A 34 3.61 -1.92 -8.98
C THR A 34 4.38 -2.53 -7.83
N TYR A 35 3.68 -2.85 -6.76
CA TYR A 35 4.24 -3.48 -5.58
C TYR A 35 4.13 -4.98 -5.73
N ARG A 36 5.24 -5.70 -5.54
CA ARG A 36 5.32 -7.15 -5.78
C ARG A 36 5.18 -7.98 -4.51
N SER A 37 5.12 -7.33 -3.35
CA SER A 37 4.86 -8.00 -2.07
C SER A 37 4.37 -7.02 -1.00
N ALA A 38 3.71 -7.54 0.03
CA ALA A 38 3.37 -6.77 1.23
C ALA A 38 4.62 -6.24 1.93
N ALA A 39 5.75 -6.96 1.79
CA ALA A 39 7.03 -6.54 2.34
C ALA A 39 7.53 -5.24 1.67
N GLU A 40 7.45 -5.13 0.33
CA GLU A 40 7.81 -3.88 -0.38
C GLU A 40 6.94 -2.70 0.08
N VAL A 41 5.64 -2.93 0.28
CA VAL A 41 4.70 -1.91 0.77
C VAL A 41 5.06 -1.48 2.19
N SER A 42 5.31 -2.44 3.08
CA SER A 42 5.70 -2.18 4.46
C SER A 42 7.06 -1.48 4.57
N GLU A 43 7.99 -1.77 3.67
CA GLU A 43 9.30 -1.13 3.61
C GLU A 43 9.19 0.33 3.17
N GLU A 44 8.45 0.61 2.09
CA GLU A 44 8.20 1.98 1.63
C GLU A 44 7.39 2.77 2.67
N PHE A 45 6.42 2.13 3.34
CA PHE A 45 5.67 2.75 4.43
C PHE A 45 6.60 3.18 5.58
N GLY A 46 7.60 2.37 5.90
CA GLY A 46 8.61 2.69 6.91
C GLY A 46 9.56 3.82 6.50
N LYS A 47 9.72 4.11 5.20
CA LYS A 47 10.58 5.21 4.70
C LYS A 47 9.89 6.57 4.72
N ILE A 48 8.56 6.60 4.65
CA ILE A 48 7.77 7.85 4.61
C ILE A 48 7.50 8.39 6.03
N ARG A 49 7.63 7.55 7.07
CA ARG A 49 7.38 7.93 8.46
C ARG A 49 8.58 8.58 9.16
#